data_AF-A0A3S4TWI8-F1
#
_entry.id   AF-A0A3S4TWI8-F1
#
_cell.length_a   1.000
_cell.length_b   1.000
_cell.length_c   1.000
_cell.angle_alpha   90.00
_cell.angle_beta   90.00
_cell.angle_gamma   90.00
#
_symmetry.space_group_name_H-M   'P 1'
#
loop_
_entity.id
_entity.type
_entity.pdbx_description
1 polymer ?
#
loop_
_entity_poly.entity_id
_entity_poly.type
_entity_poly.pdbx_seq_one_letter_code
_entity_poly.pdbx_strand_id
1 'polypeptide(L)'
;MLFPFDIHSPLTPSAVKIQRENLKQFELNNFSQYSVFELIENRTDFYDALLQRLWIQMGLDKQSQLSLIAVGGYGRREMFPLSDLDFLVLTAQILIAEVQERIVQFVQFLWDCGFEVGHAVRTLAMCESEGREDITIATNLLEARFLAGNRPHFDALRELVKADNFGQKKPFLMQKCKSKLNVISVITTQATILNRILNIAPVGCGICICCIGWHCVIQGLRP
;
A
#
# COMPACT_ATOMS: atom_id res chain seq x y z
N MET A 1 9.32 7.84 12.90
CA MET A 1 8.76 6.47 12.77
C MET A 1 8.33 6.00 14.16
N LEU A 2 7.04 5.72 14.34
CA LEU A 2 6.41 5.36 15.63
C LEU A 2 6.52 3.87 15.95
N PHE A 3 6.33 3.00 14.95
CA PHE A 3 6.48 1.55 15.04
C PHE A 3 7.28 1.08 13.82
N PRO A 4 8.59 0.83 13.97
CA PRO A 4 9.44 0.47 12.84
C PRO A 4 9.26 -1.00 12.43
N PHE A 5 9.50 -1.27 11.15
CA PHE A 5 9.69 -2.65 10.67
C PHE A 5 10.96 -3.24 11.29
N ASP A 6 10.86 -4.44 11.87
CA ASP A 6 12.02 -5.13 12.44
C ASP A 6 12.88 -5.72 11.32
N ILE A 7 14.01 -5.05 11.07
CA ILE A 7 15.00 -5.43 10.05
C ILE A 7 15.83 -6.67 10.41
N HIS A 8 15.75 -7.15 11.65
CA HIS A 8 16.47 -8.36 12.09
C HIS A 8 15.58 -9.61 12.06
N SER A 9 14.26 -9.43 12.14
CA SER A 9 13.28 -10.51 11.95
C SER A 9 13.47 -11.22 10.60
N PRO A 10 13.34 -12.56 10.51
CA PRO A 10 13.46 -13.26 9.24
C PRO A 10 12.37 -12.81 8.23
N LEU A 11 12.70 -12.75 6.94
CA LEU A 11 11.73 -12.46 5.88
C LEU A 11 11.08 -13.75 5.38
N THR A 12 10.28 -14.36 6.26
CA THR A 12 9.34 -15.42 5.90
C THR A 12 7.91 -14.89 5.91
N PRO A 13 6.96 -15.49 5.17
CA PRO A 13 5.59 -15.01 5.16
C PRO A 13 4.95 -14.99 6.56
N SER A 14 5.28 -15.96 7.42
CA SER A 14 4.80 -16.01 8.80
C SER A 14 5.36 -14.88 9.66
N ALA A 15 6.66 -14.59 9.57
CA ALA A 15 7.29 -13.52 10.33
C ALA A 15 6.77 -12.14 9.90
N VAL A 16 6.60 -11.92 8.59
CA VAL A 16 6.02 -10.67 8.07
C VAL A 16 4.57 -10.50 8.53
N LYS A 17 3.75 -11.57 8.52
CA LYS A 17 2.38 -11.56 9.08
C LYS A 17 2.37 -11.16 10.56
N ILE A 18 3.28 -11.70 11.35
CA ILE A 18 3.40 -11.35 12.78
C ILE A 18 3.72 -9.86 12.94
N GLN A 19 4.70 -9.34 12.18
CA GLN A 19 5.03 -7.91 12.27
C GLN A 19 3.87 -7.01 11.83
N ARG A 20 3.10 -7.38 10.81
CA ARG A 20 1.89 -6.65 10.39
C ARG A 20 0.83 -6.63 11.48
N GLU A 21 0.59 -7.76 12.14
CA GLU A 21 -0.34 -7.81 13.26
C GLU A 21 0.14 -6.95 14.42
N ASN A 22 1.45 -6.95 14.72
CA ASN A 22 2.02 -6.07 15.74
C ASN A 22 1.85 -4.58 15.40
N LEU A 23 2.07 -4.18 14.14
CA LEU A 23 1.79 -2.81 13.68
C LEU A 23 0.32 -2.46 13.89
N LYS A 24 -0.59 -3.35 13.51
CA LYS A 24 -2.04 -3.15 13.69
C LYS A 24 -2.40 -3.00 15.17
N GLN A 25 -1.88 -3.86 16.05
CA GLN A 25 -2.11 -3.75 17.49
C GLN A 25 -1.54 -2.45 18.05
N PHE A 26 -0.37 -2.02 17.58
CA PHE A 26 0.20 -0.73 17.95
C PHE A 26 -0.73 0.44 17.56
N GLU A 27 -1.23 0.49 16.33
CA GLU A 27 -2.12 1.56 15.88
C GLU A 27 -3.42 1.59 16.68
N LEU A 28 -4.01 0.44 17.01
CA LEU A 28 -5.23 0.35 17.81
C LEU A 28 -5.03 0.89 19.23
N ASN A 29 -3.94 0.49 19.88
CA ASN A 29 -3.65 0.88 21.26
C ASN A 29 -3.30 2.37 21.38
N ASN A 30 -2.89 3.01 20.28
CA ASN A 30 -2.44 4.39 20.27
C ASN A 30 -3.30 5.32 19.41
N PHE A 31 -4.47 4.87 18.94
CA PHE A 31 -5.35 5.66 18.08
C PHE A 31 -5.85 6.95 18.74
N SER A 32 -6.00 6.96 20.06
CA SER A 32 -6.37 8.14 20.84
C SER A 32 -5.19 9.07 21.15
N GLN A 33 -3.95 8.60 20.96
CA GLN A 33 -2.74 9.30 21.36
C GLN A 33 -2.07 10.03 20.20
N TYR A 34 -2.16 9.50 18.98
CA TYR A 34 -1.57 10.09 17.77
C TYR A 34 -2.64 10.58 16.81
N SER A 35 -2.29 11.52 15.95
CA SER A 35 -3.15 11.91 14.84
C SER A 35 -3.23 10.78 13.81
N VAL A 36 -4.35 10.74 13.08
CA VAL A 36 -4.54 9.78 11.99
C VAL A 36 -3.44 9.89 10.93
N PHE A 37 -2.95 11.10 10.66
CA PHE A 37 -1.88 11.33 9.68
C PHE A 37 -0.54 10.70 10.10
N GLU A 38 -0.18 10.80 11.40
CA GLU A 38 1.04 10.18 11.91
C GLU A 38 1.00 8.65 11.84
N LEU A 39 -0.18 8.04 12.08
CA LEU A 39 -0.36 6.60 11.96
C LEU A 39 -0.27 6.12 10.50
N ILE A 40 -0.89 6.86 9.58
CA ILE A 40 -0.83 6.59 8.13
C ILE A 40 0.61 6.71 7.61
N GLU A 41 1.33 7.74 8.04
CA GLU A 41 2.73 7.93 7.67
C GLU A 41 3.59 6.78 8.20
N ASN A 42 3.41 6.41 9.48
CA ASN A 42 4.14 5.29 10.07
C ASN A 42 3.90 3.97 9.34
N ARG A 43 2.66 3.68 8.96
CA ARG A 43 2.29 2.50 8.19
C ARG A 43 2.95 2.49 6.80
N THR A 44 2.98 3.64 6.15
CA THR A 44 3.66 3.80 4.86
C THR A 44 5.15 3.49 5.02
N ASP A 45 5.80 4.06 6.02
CA ASP A 45 7.22 3.84 6.31
C ASP A 45 7.54 2.38 6.64
N PHE A 46 6.65 1.71 7.38
CA PHE A 46 6.76 0.28 7.67
C PHE A 46 6.73 -0.57 6.40
N TYR A 47 5.82 -0.26 5.46
CA TYR A 47 5.76 -0.98 4.18
C TYR A 47 6.90 -0.62 3.23
N ASP A 48 7.36 0.63 3.22
CA ASP A 48 8.55 1.03 2.47
C ASP A 48 9.76 0.18 2.89
N ALA A 49 9.99 0.05 4.20
CA ALA A 49 11.07 -0.75 4.77
C ALA A 49 10.94 -2.24 4.41
N LEU A 50 9.73 -2.81 4.51
CA LEU A 50 9.48 -4.20 4.11
C LEU A 50 9.80 -4.44 2.63
N LEU A 51 9.27 -3.58 1.74
CA LEU A 51 9.44 -3.75 0.29
C LEU A 51 10.91 -3.59 -0.11
N GLN A 52 11.60 -2.58 0.41
CA GLN A 52 13.03 -2.36 0.15
C GLN A 52 13.87 -3.55 0.61
N ARG A 53 13.55 -4.13 1.77
CA ARG A 53 14.29 -5.29 2.30
C ARG A 53 14.03 -6.55 1.47
N LEU A 54 12.78 -6.80 1.07
CA LEU A 54 12.44 -7.90 0.16
C LEU A 54 13.11 -7.73 -1.20
N TRP A 55 13.15 -6.51 -1.72
CA TRP A 55 13.81 -6.17 -2.98
C TRP A 55 15.29 -6.57 -2.98
N ILE A 56 16.00 -6.27 -1.89
CA ILE A 56 17.40 -6.68 -1.68
C ILE A 56 17.52 -8.20 -1.51
N GLN A 57 16.66 -8.82 -0.70
CA GLN A 57 16.72 -10.26 -0.45
C GLN A 57 16.57 -11.09 -1.74
N MET A 58 15.69 -10.64 -2.65
CA MET A 58 15.48 -11.31 -3.94
C MET A 58 16.55 -10.94 -4.98
N GLY A 59 17.55 -10.12 -4.62
CA GLY A 59 18.63 -9.69 -5.51
C GLY A 59 18.16 -8.81 -6.67
N LEU A 60 17.02 -8.14 -6.51
CA LEU A 60 16.47 -7.20 -7.50
C LEU A 60 17.18 -5.84 -7.43
N ASP A 61 17.78 -5.50 -6.28
CA ASP A 61 18.65 -4.34 -6.10
C ASP A 61 19.89 -4.37 -7.01
N LYS A 62 20.39 -5.57 -7.31
CA LYS A 62 21.54 -5.80 -8.21
C LYS A 62 21.20 -5.62 -9.69
N GLN A 63 19.91 -5.51 -10.03
CA GLN A 63 19.45 -5.32 -11.39
C GLN A 63 19.45 -3.82 -11.73
N SER A 64 20.55 -3.35 -12.30
CA SER A 64 20.75 -1.92 -12.62
C SER A 64 19.68 -1.31 -13.54
N GLN A 65 18.95 -2.15 -14.29
CA GLN A 65 17.87 -1.73 -15.18
C GLN A 65 16.52 -1.54 -14.48
N LEU A 66 16.38 -1.93 -13.21
CA LEU A 66 15.10 -1.93 -12.49
C LEU A 66 14.96 -0.75 -11.53
N SER A 67 13.73 -0.29 -11.34
CA SER A 67 13.34 0.64 -10.29
C SER A 67 12.04 0.19 -9.66
N LEU A 68 11.98 0.20 -8.33
CA LEU A 68 10.76 -0.03 -7.55
C LEU A 68 10.16 1.31 -7.16
N ILE A 69 8.90 1.51 -7.52
CA ILE A 69 8.22 2.80 -7.42
C ILE A 69 6.84 2.56 -6.80
N ALA A 70 6.52 3.21 -5.68
CA ALA A 70 5.16 3.26 -5.16
C ALA A 70 4.30 4.17 -6.06
N VAL A 71 3.05 3.78 -6.33
CA VAL A 71 2.12 4.58 -7.14
C VAL A 71 0.77 4.71 -6.42
N GLY A 72 -0.14 5.53 -6.95
CA GLY A 72 -1.49 5.61 -6.40
C GLY A 72 -1.55 6.19 -4.97
N GLY A 73 -2.33 5.57 -4.09
CA GLY A 73 -2.41 5.96 -2.68
C GLY A 73 -1.09 5.74 -1.92
N TYR A 74 -0.40 4.64 -2.25
CA TYR A 74 0.88 4.32 -1.63
C TYR A 74 1.98 5.32 -2.02
N GLY A 75 1.99 5.75 -3.29
CA GLY A 75 2.88 6.78 -3.78
C GLY A 75 2.73 8.11 -3.04
N ARG A 76 1.49 8.52 -2.74
CA ARG A 76 1.18 9.71 -1.94
C ARG A 76 1.41 9.56 -0.43
N ARG A 77 1.89 8.41 0.04
CA ARG A 77 2.05 8.07 1.47
C ARG A 77 0.72 8.06 2.24
N GLU A 78 -0.36 7.68 1.58
CA GLU A 78 -1.72 7.60 2.13
C GLU A 78 -2.15 6.13 2.36
N MET A 79 -1.34 5.35 3.08
CA MET A 79 -1.64 3.95 3.36
C MET A 79 -2.63 3.80 4.52
N PHE A 80 -3.90 3.56 4.19
CA PHE A 80 -4.94 3.29 5.18
C PHE A 80 -4.97 1.80 5.59
N PRO A 81 -5.69 1.46 6.67
CA PRO A 81 -6.09 0.08 6.91
C PRO A 81 -6.81 -0.48 5.68
N LEU A 82 -6.36 -1.66 5.23
CA LEU A 82 -6.88 -2.36 4.04
C LEU A 82 -6.53 -1.75 2.67
N SER A 83 -5.67 -0.73 2.60
CA SER A 83 -5.15 -0.27 1.31
C SER A 83 -4.29 -1.33 0.63
N ASP A 84 -4.47 -1.46 -0.68
CA ASP A 84 -3.63 -2.28 -1.54
C ASP A 84 -2.20 -1.73 -1.60
N LEU A 85 -1.22 -2.63 -1.74
CA LEU A 85 0.17 -2.25 -2.03
C LEU A 85 0.34 -2.05 -3.54
N ASP A 86 0.14 -0.80 -3.98
CA ASP A 86 0.27 -0.42 -5.38
C ASP A 86 1.71 -0.01 -5.75
N PHE A 87 2.39 -0.77 -6.60
CA PHE A 87 3.74 -0.43 -7.06
C PHE A 87 3.99 -0.72 -8.55
N LEU A 88 4.92 0.03 -9.13
CA LEU A 88 5.45 -0.13 -10.47
C LEU A 88 6.89 -0.62 -10.39
N VAL A 89 7.19 -1.69 -11.11
CA VAL A 89 8.57 -2.07 -11.45
C VAL A 89 8.87 -1.49 -12.83
N LEU A 90 9.69 -0.44 -12.86
CA LEU A 90 10.10 0.21 -14.10
C LEU A 90 11.39 -0.44 -14.61
N THR A 91 11.40 -0.91 -15.86
CA THR A 91 12.54 -1.58 -16.49
C THR A 91 13.01 -0.85 -17.76
N ALA A 92 14.32 -0.68 -17.93
CA ALA A 92 14.87 0.03 -19.10
C ALA A 92 14.65 -0.74 -20.41
N GLN A 93 14.46 -2.06 -20.32
CA GLN A 93 14.36 -2.98 -21.44
C GLN A 93 13.51 -4.20 -21.10
N ILE A 94 13.27 -5.05 -22.10
CA ILE A 94 12.61 -6.34 -21.89
C ILE A 94 13.46 -7.18 -20.93
N LEU A 95 12.81 -7.75 -19.92
CA LEU A 95 13.47 -8.55 -18.89
C LEU A 95 13.80 -9.93 -19.43
N ILE A 96 14.97 -10.44 -19.02
CA ILE A 96 15.29 -11.85 -19.19
C ILE A 96 14.44 -12.70 -18.24
N ALA A 97 14.23 -13.96 -18.60
CA ALA A 97 13.35 -14.88 -17.86
C ALA A 97 13.68 -14.96 -16.36
N GLU A 98 14.97 -15.03 -16.01
CA GLU A 98 15.42 -15.10 -14.62
C GLU A 98 14.98 -13.88 -13.78
N VAL A 99 15.08 -12.68 -14.34
CA VAL A 99 14.69 -11.44 -13.62
C VAL A 99 13.18 -11.36 -13.50
N GLN A 100 12.46 -11.77 -14.55
CA GLN A 100 10.99 -11.85 -14.53
C GLN A 100 10.52 -12.83 -13.45
N GLU A 101 11.15 -14.01 -13.34
CA GLU A 101 10.82 -15.00 -12.32
C GLU A 101 11.02 -14.44 -10.90
N ARG A 102 12.11 -13.70 -10.66
CA ARG A 102 12.34 -13.05 -9.36
C ARG A 102 11.28 -12.00 -9.02
N ILE A 103 10.80 -11.23 -10.01
CA ILE A 103 9.69 -10.29 -9.79
C ILE A 103 8.39 -11.04 -9.46
N VAL A 104 8.12 -12.15 -10.16
CA VAL A 104 6.96 -13.01 -9.85
C VAL A 104 7.05 -13.55 -8.43
N GLN A 105 8.21 -14.06 -8.01
CA GLN A 105 8.45 -14.54 -6.65
C GLN A 105 8.30 -13.42 -5.61
N PHE A 106 8.76 -12.21 -5.92
CA PHE A 106 8.57 -11.04 -5.06
C PHE A 106 7.09 -10.71 -4.85
N VAL A 107 6.28 -10.72 -5.91
CA VAL A 107 4.83 -10.47 -5.82
C VAL A 107 4.12 -11.63 -5.08
N GLN A 108 4.45 -12.87 -5.41
CA GLN A 108 3.91 -14.06 -4.75
C GLN A 108 4.17 -14.03 -3.24
N PHE A 109 5.38 -13.65 -2.82
CA PHE A 109 5.71 -13.53 -1.42
C PHE A 109 4.80 -12.52 -0.70
N LEU A 110 4.48 -11.39 -1.33
CA LEU A 110 3.57 -10.39 -0.75
C LEU A 110 2.14 -10.94 -0.61
N TRP A 111 1.65 -11.69 -1.59
CA TRP A 111 0.37 -12.41 -1.47
C TRP A 111 0.40 -13.46 -0.35
N ASP A 112 1.48 -14.22 -0.24
CA ASP A 112 1.66 -15.20 0.84
C ASP A 112 1.67 -14.54 2.21
N CYS A 113 2.13 -13.28 2.30
CA CYS A 113 2.06 -12.45 3.49
C CYS A 113 0.64 -11.90 3.78
N GLY A 114 -0.32 -12.09 2.87
CA GLY A 114 -1.70 -11.62 2.96
C GLY A 114 -1.87 -10.15 2.58
N PHE A 115 -1.03 -9.62 1.70
CA PHE A 115 -1.26 -8.31 1.09
C PHE A 115 -2.13 -8.46 -0.15
N GLU A 116 -3.02 -7.50 -0.37
CA GLU A 116 -3.54 -7.22 -1.71
C GLU A 116 -2.50 -6.36 -2.44
N VAL A 117 -2.16 -6.74 -3.67
CA VAL A 117 -1.05 -6.13 -4.43
C VAL A 117 -1.54 -5.73 -5.81
N GLY A 118 -1.57 -4.43 -6.07
CA GLY A 118 -1.63 -3.89 -7.41
C GLY A 118 -0.21 -3.68 -7.94
N HIS A 119 0.18 -4.37 -9.00
CA HIS A 119 1.51 -4.16 -9.58
C HIS A 119 1.49 -4.11 -11.09
N ALA A 120 2.50 -3.44 -11.65
CA ALA A 120 2.80 -3.46 -13.07
C ALA A 120 4.31 -3.53 -13.30
N VAL A 121 4.71 -4.13 -14.41
CA VAL A 121 6.09 -4.12 -14.90
C VAL A 121 6.09 -3.45 -16.27
N ARG A 122 6.75 -2.29 -16.40
CA ARG A 122 6.69 -1.49 -17.63
C ARG A 122 8.02 -0.86 -17.99
N THR A 123 8.22 -0.60 -19.27
CA THR A 123 9.25 0.34 -19.74
C THR A 123 8.73 1.77 -19.73
N LEU A 124 9.62 2.76 -19.85
CA LEU A 124 9.20 4.15 -20.02
C LEU A 124 8.29 4.35 -21.24
N ALA A 125 8.59 3.66 -22.36
CA ALA A 125 7.78 3.73 -23.56
C ALA A 125 6.35 3.18 -23.33
N MET A 126 6.21 2.10 -22.56
CA MET A 126 4.90 1.56 -22.18
C MET A 126 4.15 2.50 -21.23
N CYS A 127 4.84 3.10 -20.26
CA CYS A 127 4.26 4.13 -19.40
C CYS A 127 3.75 5.34 -20.19
N GLU A 128 4.47 5.75 -21.24
CA GLU A 128 4.07 6.83 -22.15
C GLU A 128 2.83 6.45 -22.96
N SER A 129 2.86 5.30 -23.64
CA SER A 129 1.76 4.87 -24.51
C SER A 129 0.50 4.60 -23.70
N GLU A 130 0.59 3.79 -22.65
CA GLU A 130 -0.57 3.41 -21.83
C GLU A 130 -1.11 4.59 -21.03
N GLY A 131 -0.23 5.48 -20.52
CA GLY A 131 -0.64 6.69 -19.82
C GLY A 131 -1.35 7.72 -20.71
N ARG A 132 -1.09 7.72 -22.03
CA ARG A 132 -1.85 8.56 -22.98
C ARG A 132 -3.23 7.99 -23.28
N GLU A 133 -3.37 6.67 -23.27
CA GLU A 133 -4.61 5.99 -23.61
C GLU A 133 -5.58 5.89 -22.42
N ASP A 134 -5.04 5.63 -21.22
CA ASP A 134 -5.78 5.40 -19.97
C ASP A 134 -5.42 6.43 -18.88
N ILE A 135 -6.43 7.23 -18.52
CA ILE A 135 -6.32 8.25 -17.47
C ILE A 135 -6.05 7.67 -16.07
N THR A 136 -6.46 6.43 -15.81
CA THR A 136 -6.21 5.74 -14.54
C THR A 136 -4.73 5.46 -14.38
N ILE A 137 -4.09 4.97 -15.46
CA ILE A 137 -2.64 4.76 -15.51
C ILE A 137 -1.93 6.09 -15.38
N ALA A 138 -2.34 7.11 -16.14
CA ALA A 138 -1.75 8.45 -16.07
C ALA A 138 -1.78 9.02 -14.64
N THR A 139 -2.94 8.94 -13.98
CA THR A 139 -3.12 9.43 -12.62
C THR A 139 -2.26 8.67 -11.62
N ASN A 140 -2.17 7.34 -11.74
CA ASN A 140 -1.30 6.55 -10.85
C ASN A 140 0.18 6.89 -11.05
N LEU A 141 0.63 7.14 -12.30
CA LEU A 141 2.01 7.52 -12.60
C LEU A 141 2.36 8.95 -12.14
N LEU A 142 1.40 9.88 -12.16
CA LEU A 142 1.58 11.22 -11.57
C LEU A 142 1.80 11.17 -10.05
N GLU A 143 1.34 10.11 -9.41
CA GLU A 143 1.44 9.88 -7.96
C GLU A 143 2.66 9.02 -7.61
N ALA A 144 3.61 8.85 -8.53
CA ALA A 144 4.77 7.99 -8.37
C ALA A 144 5.77 8.51 -7.33
N ARG A 145 6.25 7.61 -6.46
CA ARG A 145 7.27 7.85 -5.46
C ARG A 145 8.34 6.76 -5.49
N PHE A 146 9.59 7.17 -5.62
CA PHE A 146 10.73 6.26 -5.66
C PHE A 146 10.88 5.47 -4.34
N LEU A 147 11.07 4.16 -4.44
CA LEU A 147 11.40 3.29 -3.29
C LEU A 147 12.83 2.74 -3.38
N ALA A 148 13.23 2.14 -4.51
CA ALA A 148 14.54 1.50 -4.66
C ALA A 148 14.98 1.34 -6.14
N GLY A 149 16.26 1.03 -6.36
CA GLY A 149 16.82 0.71 -7.68
C GLY A 149 17.40 1.90 -8.45
N ASN A 150 17.24 1.90 -9.77
CA ASN A 150 17.82 2.89 -10.68
C ASN A 150 17.12 4.26 -10.57
N ARG A 151 17.71 5.16 -9.79
CA ARG A 151 17.18 6.51 -9.59
C ARG A 151 17.07 7.34 -10.89
N PRO A 152 18.08 7.40 -11.77
CA PRO A 152 17.96 8.07 -13.07
C PRO A 152 16.75 7.62 -13.90
N HIS A 153 16.41 6.35 -13.83
CA HIS A 153 15.28 5.79 -14.57
C HIS A 153 13.93 6.26 -14.01
N PHE A 154 13.80 6.36 -12.68
CA PHE A 154 12.66 7.00 -12.04
C PHE A 154 12.58 8.51 -12.38
N ASP A 155 13.70 9.22 -12.39
CA ASP A 155 13.71 10.64 -12.71
C ASP A 155 13.23 10.88 -14.16
N ALA A 156 13.59 10.01 -15.11
CA ALA A 156 13.06 10.03 -16.46
C ALA A 156 11.53 9.78 -16.53
N LEU A 157 10.99 8.86 -15.73
CA LEU A 157 9.53 8.69 -15.59
C LEU A 157 8.89 9.98 -15.06
N ARG A 158 9.51 10.62 -14.08
CA ARG A 158 8.99 11.86 -13.48
C ARG A 158 8.93 13.01 -14.48
N GLU A 159 9.91 13.11 -15.38
CA GLU A 159 9.90 14.13 -16.43
C GLU A 159 8.92 13.78 -17.55
N LEU A 160 8.74 12.49 -17.89
CA LEU A 160 7.72 12.03 -18.83
C LEU A 160 6.30 12.43 -18.38
N VAL A 161 5.95 12.18 -17.11
CA VAL A 161 4.59 12.46 -16.61
C VAL A 161 4.29 13.96 -16.45
N LYS A 162 5.32 14.80 -16.37
CA LYS A 162 5.19 16.27 -16.31
C LYS A 162 5.00 16.92 -17.66
N ALA A 163 5.26 16.22 -18.76
CA ALA A 163 5.12 16.78 -20.09
C ALA A 163 3.68 17.24 -20.32
N ASP A 164 3.49 18.44 -20.91
CA ASP A 164 2.18 19.11 -21.04
C ASP A 164 1.11 18.25 -21.74
N ASN A 165 1.51 17.25 -22.52
CA ASN A 165 0.63 16.36 -23.28
C ASN A 165 0.34 15.01 -22.60
N PHE A 166 0.86 14.76 -21.39
CA PHE A 166 0.65 13.50 -20.68
C PHE A 166 -0.76 13.46 -20.04
N GLY A 167 -1.57 12.47 -20.40
CA GLY A 167 -2.87 12.22 -19.75
C GLY A 167 -3.97 13.26 -19.98
N GLN A 168 -3.98 14.02 -21.09
CA GLN A 168 -5.04 14.99 -21.38
C GLN A 168 -6.41 14.35 -21.70
N LYS A 169 -7.15 13.92 -20.67
CA LYS A 169 -8.62 13.71 -20.72
C LYS A 169 -9.26 14.30 -19.46
N LYS A 170 -9.72 15.56 -19.56
CA LYS A 170 -10.30 16.39 -18.49
C LYS A 170 -11.53 15.83 -17.70
N PRO A 171 -12.37 14.87 -18.15
CA PRO A 171 -13.61 14.59 -17.41
C PRO A 171 -13.46 13.76 -16.11
N PHE A 172 -12.39 12.96 -15.95
CA PHE A 172 -12.37 11.89 -14.93
C PHE A 172 -11.71 12.24 -13.60
N LEU A 173 -10.92 13.32 -13.52
CA LEU A 173 -10.30 13.81 -12.27
C LEU A 173 -11.33 14.02 -11.14
N MET A 174 -12.57 14.40 -11.49
CA MET A 174 -13.66 14.54 -10.51
C MET A 174 -14.16 13.22 -9.91
N GLN A 175 -14.00 12.08 -10.59
CA GLN A 175 -14.59 10.80 -10.17
C GLN A 175 -13.77 10.12 -9.06
N LYS A 176 -12.43 10.27 -9.07
CA LYS A 176 -11.55 9.73 -8.02
C LYS A 176 -11.62 10.54 -6.72
N CYS A 177 -11.99 11.82 -6.77
CA CYS A 177 -12.32 12.60 -5.57
C CYS A 177 -13.60 12.08 -4.87
N LYS A 178 -14.59 11.60 -5.62
CA LYS A 178 -15.85 11.06 -5.07
C LYS A 178 -15.67 9.74 -4.32
N SER A 179 -14.82 8.83 -4.79
CA SER A 179 -14.57 7.55 -4.10
C SER A 179 -13.80 7.73 -2.78
N LYS A 180 -12.90 8.72 -2.70
CA LYS A 180 -12.12 9.01 -1.48
C LYS A 180 -12.94 9.59 -0.32
N LEU A 181 -13.96 10.41 -0.62
CA LEU A 181 -14.90 10.91 0.40
C LEU A 181 -15.67 9.76 1.07
N ASN A 182 -15.93 8.65 0.37
CA ASN A 182 -16.59 7.48 0.94
C ASN A 182 -15.67 6.64 1.85
N VAL A 183 -14.35 6.60 1.62
CA VAL A 183 -13.43 5.84 2.50
C VAL A 183 -13.22 6.57 3.82
N ILE A 184 -13.03 7.90 3.77
CA ILE A 184 -12.95 8.73 4.98
C ILE A 184 -14.28 8.67 5.73
N SER A 185 -15.42 8.73 5.02
CA SER A 185 -16.73 8.60 5.66
C SER A 185 -16.93 7.21 6.26
N VAL A 186 -16.49 6.11 5.63
CA VAL A 186 -16.61 4.75 6.19
C VAL A 186 -15.73 4.57 7.44
N ILE A 187 -14.54 5.18 7.48
CA ILE A 187 -13.67 5.13 8.68
C ILE A 187 -14.28 5.94 9.83
N THR A 188 -14.81 7.15 9.58
CA THR A 188 -15.51 7.93 10.61
C THR A 188 -16.89 7.36 10.98
N THR A 189 -17.58 6.71 10.04
CA THR A 189 -18.94 6.19 10.22
C THR A 189 -18.92 4.81 10.86
N GLN A 190 -17.92 3.94 10.62
CA GLN A 190 -17.75 2.72 11.41
C GLN A 190 -17.37 3.04 12.86
N ALA A 191 -16.55 4.07 13.12
CA ALA A 191 -16.28 4.54 14.48
C ALA A 191 -17.56 5.08 15.19
N THR A 192 -18.49 5.67 14.45
CA THR A 192 -19.72 6.28 15.02
C THR A 192 -20.92 5.33 15.05
N ILE A 193 -21.09 4.44 14.07
CA ILE A 193 -22.16 3.43 14.00
C ILE A 193 -21.89 2.30 14.98
N LEU A 194 -20.63 1.89 15.18
CA LEU A 194 -20.29 0.88 16.20
C LEU A 194 -20.64 1.41 17.61
N ASN A 195 -20.45 2.71 17.86
CA ASN A 195 -20.84 3.39 19.11
C ASN A 195 -22.37 3.51 19.30
N ARG A 196 -23.16 3.44 18.22
CA ARG A 196 -24.62 3.62 18.25
C ARG A 196 -25.40 2.30 18.24
N ILE A 197 -24.88 1.26 17.59
CA ILE A 197 -25.47 -0.09 17.57
C ILE A 197 -25.27 -0.80 18.93
N LEU A 198 -24.17 -0.55 19.62
CA LEU A 198 -23.90 -1.14 20.95
C LEU A 198 -24.81 -0.62 22.08
N ASN A 199 -25.60 0.43 21.85
CA ASN A 199 -26.57 0.97 22.81
C ASN A 199 -28.02 0.53 22.55
N ILE A 200 -28.30 -0.24 21.49
CA ILE A 200 -29.66 -0.65 21.14
C ILE A 200 -29.66 -2.05 20.48
N ALA A 201 -29.41 -3.12 21.23
CA ALA A 201 -29.94 -4.45 20.89
C ALA A 201 -29.77 -5.44 22.06
N PRO A 202 -30.86 -6.05 22.57
CA PRO A 202 -30.77 -7.21 23.44
C PRO A 202 -30.38 -8.46 22.65
N VAL A 203 -29.59 -9.30 23.31
CA VAL A 203 -29.34 -10.74 23.09
C VAL A 203 -30.10 -11.44 21.96
N GLY A 204 -29.37 -11.98 21.00
CA GLY A 204 -29.82 -13.13 20.20
C GLY A 204 -29.80 -12.96 18.68
N CYS A 205 -28.62 -12.84 18.07
CA CYS A 205 -28.44 -13.32 16.68
C CYS A 205 -26.97 -13.59 16.40
N GLY A 206 -26.68 -14.71 15.73
CA GLY A 206 -25.35 -15.30 15.54
C GLY A 206 -24.37 -14.41 14.78
N ILE A 207 -23.62 -13.61 15.54
CA ILE A 207 -22.45 -12.87 15.04
C ILE A 207 -21.23 -13.78 15.12
N CYS A 208 -20.54 -13.88 13.99
CA CYS A 208 -19.32 -14.63 13.76
C CYS A 208 -18.27 -14.36 14.86
N ILE A 209 -17.64 -15.43 15.36
CA ILE A 209 -16.65 -15.46 16.44
C ILE A 209 -15.44 -14.51 16.20
N CYS A 210 -15.25 -14.02 14.97
CA CYS A 210 -14.20 -13.04 14.64
C CYS A 210 -14.48 -11.61 15.17
N CYS A 211 -15.74 -11.23 15.42
CA CYS A 211 -16.09 -9.91 15.98
C CYS A 211 -15.95 -9.84 17.51
N ILE A 212 -16.00 -10.98 18.21
CA ILE A 212 -15.95 -11.02 19.68
C ILE A 212 -14.53 -10.75 20.19
N GLY A 213 -13.51 -11.12 19.43
CA GLY A 213 -12.10 -10.89 19.80
C GLY A 213 -11.75 -9.40 19.95
N TRP A 214 -12.39 -8.53 19.17
CA TRP A 214 -12.26 -7.07 19.30
C TRP A 214 -13.22 -6.46 20.34
N HIS A 215 -14.30 -7.17 20.68
CA HIS A 215 -15.27 -6.73 21.68
C HIS A 215 -14.69 -6.74 23.11
N CYS A 216 -13.86 -7.73 23.46
CA CYS A 216 -13.19 -7.77 24.78
C CYS A 216 -12.07 -6.73 24.94
N VAL A 217 -11.33 -6.43 23.87
CA VAL A 217 -10.20 -5.49 23.92
C VAL A 217 -10.69 -4.03 24.06
N ILE A 218 -11.86 -3.71 23.51
CA ILE A 218 -12.46 -2.37 23.59
C ILE A 218 -13.13 -2.11 24.97
N GLN A 219 -13.55 -3.14 25.70
CA GLN A 219 -14.26 -2.97 27.00
C GLN A 219 -13.35 -2.89 28.23
N GLY A 220 -12.03 -3.06 28.11
CA GLY A 220 -11.12 -2.92 29.26
C GLY A 220 -11.35 -3.93 30.39
N LEU A 221 -12.13 -4.99 30.16
CA LEU A 221 -12.32 -6.07 31.13
C LEU A 221 -11.15 -7.05 30.99
N ARG A 222 -10.24 -7.04 31.97
CA ARG A 222 -9.42 -8.21 32.27
C ARG A 222 -10.36 -9.36 32.72
N PRO A 223 -9.98 -10.63 32.53
CA PRO A 223 -10.83 -11.77 32.89
C PRO A 223 -11.38 -11.68 34.32
#